data_AF-A0A813ENH0-F1
#
_entry.id   AF-A0A813ENH0-F1
#
_cell.length_a   1.000
_cell.length_b   1.000
_cell.length_c   1.000
_cell.angle_alpha   90.00
_cell.angle_beta   90.00
_cell.angle_gamma   90.00
#
_symmetry.space_group_name_H-M   'P 1'
#
loop_
_entity.id
_entity.type
_entity.pdbx_description
1 polymer ?
#
loop_
_entity_poly.entity_id
_entity_poly.type
_entity_poly.pdbx_seq_one_letter_code
_entity_poly.pdbx_strand_id
1 'polypeptide(L)'
;MSGNDGGPMVCECLSEWLQKPLVLWLGAAKWFADVYFLVFLVLIWYKANKFLYASDVLAEEAVLLVFLFVLQRAQLALGVRGCRTQSSGQVGAFLWLAIPLGFFFGYHLSYQVYVLQIEIILATAALALLASEVLLALAYGLAISDGTQDRGILVLGATLALVVVAIMSGLHLSVGGTAF
;
A
#
# COMPACT_ATOMS: atom_id res chain seq x y z
N MET A 1 -41.86 -21.88 -2.94
CA MET A 1 -40.55 -21.80 -2.26
C MET A 1 -39.50 -22.19 -3.28
N SER A 2 -38.96 -21.20 -4.01
CA SER A 2 -38.00 -21.43 -5.09
C SER A 2 -36.59 -21.35 -4.50
N GLY A 3 -35.87 -22.47 -4.57
CA GLY A 3 -34.46 -22.58 -4.16
C GLY A 3 -33.58 -21.70 -5.03
N ASN A 4 -32.76 -20.90 -4.37
CA ASN A 4 -31.75 -20.04 -4.98
C ASN A 4 -30.39 -20.74 -4.82
N ASP A 5 -30.19 -21.80 -5.59
CA ASP A 5 -29.02 -22.70 -5.47
C ASP A 5 -27.83 -22.25 -6.35
N GLY A 6 -27.91 -21.06 -6.95
CA GLY A 6 -26.86 -20.50 -7.82
C GLY A 6 -25.76 -19.71 -7.11
N GLY A 7 -25.89 -19.47 -5.80
CA GLY A 7 -24.98 -18.63 -5.01
C GLY A 7 -23.52 -19.12 -4.86
N PRO A 8 -23.24 -20.41 -4.57
CA PRO A 8 -21.88 -20.84 -4.23
C PRO A 8 -20.94 -20.88 -5.45
N MET A 9 -21.43 -21.30 -6.63
CA MET A 9 -20.57 -21.46 -7.81
C MET A 9 -20.08 -20.13 -8.39
N VAL A 10 -20.85 -19.04 -8.26
CA VAL A 10 -20.44 -17.72 -8.74
C VAL A 10 -19.34 -17.12 -7.86
N CYS A 11 -19.41 -17.29 -6.53
CA CYS A 11 -18.40 -16.80 -5.61
C CYS A 11 -17.05 -17.54 -5.77
N GLU A 12 -17.07 -18.86 -5.95
CA GLU A 12 -15.85 -19.64 -6.17
C GLU A 12 -15.14 -19.22 -7.47
N CYS A 13 -15.86 -19.15 -8.59
CA CYS A 13 -15.31 -18.72 -9.87
C CYS A 13 -14.76 -17.28 -9.81
N LEU A 14 -15.48 -16.37 -9.14
CA LEU A 14 -15.05 -14.98 -8.96
C LEU A 14 -13.77 -14.88 -8.12
N SER A 15 -13.67 -15.65 -7.02
CA SER A 15 -12.48 -15.66 -6.16
C SER A 15 -11.23 -16.15 -6.90
N GLU A 16 -11.37 -17.15 -7.77
CA GLU A 16 -10.26 -17.69 -8.56
C GLU A 16 -9.81 -16.72 -9.66
N TRP A 17 -10.76 -16.03 -10.29
CA TRP A 17 -10.50 -14.95 -11.25
C TRP A 17 -9.78 -13.76 -10.63
N LEU A 18 -10.07 -13.42 -9.37
CA LEU A 18 -9.42 -12.32 -8.63
C LEU A 18 -8.05 -12.70 -8.05
N GLN A 19 -7.85 -13.95 -7.65
CA GLN A 19 -6.62 -14.41 -7.01
C GLN A 19 -5.40 -14.30 -7.95
N LYS A 20 -5.54 -14.73 -9.21
CA LYS A 20 -4.46 -14.73 -10.21
C LYS A 20 -3.88 -13.32 -10.48
N PRO A 21 -4.70 -12.29 -10.80
CA PRO A 21 -4.21 -10.94 -10.99
C PRO A 21 -3.68 -10.33 -9.70
N LEU A 22 -4.31 -10.58 -8.54
CA LEU A 22 -3.83 -10.06 -7.25
C LEU A 22 -2.43 -10.57 -6.91
N VAL A 23 -2.16 -11.88 -7.04
CA VAL A 23 -0.84 -12.45 -6.75
C VAL A 23 0.22 -11.95 -7.73
N LEU A 24 -0.12 -11.80 -9.01
CA LEU A 24 0.78 -11.21 -10.01
C LEU A 24 1.13 -9.75 -9.64
N TRP A 25 0.10 -8.98 -9.25
CA TRP A 25 0.25 -7.58 -8.86
C TRP A 25 1.11 -7.41 -7.60
N LEU A 26 0.88 -8.24 -6.57
CA LEU A 26 1.73 -8.27 -5.36
C LEU A 26 3.18 -8.64 -5.68
N GLY A 27 3.41 -9.46 -6.70
CA GLY A 27 4.76 -9.77 -7.21
C GLY A 27 5.44 -8.56 -7.82
N ALA A 28 4.73 -7.81 -8.68
CA ALA A 28 5.22 -6.56 -9.25
C ALA A 28 5.48 -5.49 -8.19
N ALA A 29 4.57 -5.35 -7.22
CA ALA A 29 4.72 -4.43 -6.11
C ALA A 29 5.91 -4.77 -5.20
N LYS A 30 6.19 -6.06 -4.99
CA LYS A 30 7.40 -6.50 -4.29
C LYS A 30 8.67 -6.04 -5.00
N TRP A 31 8.74 -6.22 -6.31
CA TRP A 31 9.87 -5.75 -7.10
C TRP A 31 10.00 -4.22 -7.05
N PHE A 32 8.88 -3.51 -7.19
CA PHE A 32 8.84 -2.05 -7.07
C PHE A 32 9.31 -1.58 -5.69
N ALA A 33 8.92 -2.25 -4.61
CA ALA A 33 9.36 -1.93 -3.25
C ALA A 33 10.88 -2.08 -3.08
N ASP A 34 11.49 -3.12 -3.66
CA ASP A 34 12.94 -3.33 -3.63
C ASP A 34 13.66 -2.22 -4.43
N VAL A 35 13.13 -1.81 -5.59
CA VAL A 35 13.65 -0.69 -6.38
C VAL A 35 13.49 0.64 -5.64
N TYR A 36 12.32 0.90 -5.06
CA TYR A 36 12.02 2.10 -4.29
C TYR A 36 13.04 2.28 -3.16
N PHE A 37 13.26 1.22 -2.37
CA PHE A 37 14.23 1.24 -1.27
C PHE A 37 15.65 1.55 -1.75
N LEU A 38 16.12 0.90 -2.82
CA LEU A 38 17.47 1.13 -3.37
C LEU A 38 17.65 2.55 -3.90
N VAL A 39 16.66 3.08 -4.62
CA VAL A 39 16.71 4.45 -5.15
C VAL A 39 16.74 5.46 -4.00
N PHE A 40 15.87 5.31 -2.98
CA PHE A 40 15.88 6.21 -1.83
C PHE A 40 17.19 6.13 -1.03
N LEU A 41 17.82 4.95 -0.92
CA LEU A 41 19.13 4.80 -0.29
C LEU A 41 20.21 5.61 -1.04
N VAL A 42 20.23 5.53 -2.38
CA VAL A 42 21.14 6.33 -3.22
C VAL A 42 20.85 7.83 -3.08
N LEU A 43 19.59 8.22 -2.99
CA LEU A 43 19.19 9.62 -2.82
C LEU A 43 19.58 10.17 -1.45
N ILE A 44 19.46 9.39 -0.37
CA ILE A 44 19.96 9.78 0.96
C ILE A 44 21.47 10.01 0.91
N TRP A 45 22.23 9.10 0.28
CA TRP A 45 23.67 9.29 0.09
C TRP A 45 23.98 10.54 -0.73
N TYR A 46 23.24 10.78 -1.82
CA TYR A 46 23.39 11.98 -2.63
C TYR A 46 23.10 13.26 -1.84
N LYS A 47 22.01 13.27 -1.05
CA LYS A 47 21.61 14.40 -0.20
C LYS A 47 22.67 14.72 0.84
N ALA A 48 23.24 13.70 1.48
CA ALA A 48 24.31 13.83 2.47
C ALA A 48 25.56 14.55 1.92
N ASN A 49 25.87 14.39 0.63
CA ASN A 49 27.06 14.96 0.00
C ASN A 49 26.82 16.34 -0.63
N LYS A 50 25.57 16.64 -1.04
CA LYS A 50 25.26 17.85 -1.81
C LYS A 50 24.58 18.94 -0.99
N PHE A 51 23.83 18.61 0.05
CA PHE A 51 23.09 19.57 0.85
C PHE A 51 23.66 19.64 2.27
N LEU A 52 23.61 20.83 2.87
CA LEU A 52 23.88 21.03 4.28
C LEU A 52 22.70 20.50 5.10
N TYR A 53 22.70 19.19 5.36
CA TYR A 53 21.72 18.54 6.22
C TYR A 53 22.19 18.57 7.68
N ALA A 54 21.26 18.85 8.60
CA ALA A 54 21.48 18.49 9.99
C ALA A 54 21.55 16.95 10.09
N SER A 55 22.57 16.43 10.77
CA SER A 55 22.82 14.98 10.91
C SER A 55 21.59 14.22 11.40
N ASP A 56 20.81 14.85 12.27
CA ASP A 56 19.69 14.23 12.97
C ASP A 56 18.50 14.00 12.03
N VAL A 57 18.24 14.93 11.11
CA VAL A 57 17.14 14.84 10.13
C VAL A 57 17.43 13.79 9.06
N LEU A 58 18.69 13.69 8.62
CA LEU A 58 19.09 12.67 7.64
C LEU A 58 18.99 11.26 8.23
N ALA A 59 19.36 11.10 9.50
CA ALA A 59 19.21 9.84 10.21
C ALA A 59 17.74 9.44 10.37
N GLU A 60 16.86 10.40 10.67
CA GLU A 60 15.41 10.17 10.72
C GLU A 60 14.86 9.66 9.39
N GLU A 61 15.20 10.30 8.26
CA GLU A 61 14.78 9.85 6.92
C GLU A 61 15.23 8.41 6.62
N ALA A 62 16.47 8.06 6.99
CA ALA A 62 16.99 6.70 6.81
C ALA A 62 16.24 5.67 7.68
N VAL A 63 15.93 6.01 8.94
CA VAL A 63 15.18 5.13 9.84
C VAL A 63 13.75 4.90 9.32
N LEU A 64 13.09 5.95 8.87
CA LEU A 64 11.74 5.86 8.29
C LEU A 64 11.73 5.01 7.02
N LEU A 65 12.76 5.14 6.16
CA LEU A 65 12.91 4.30 4.97
C LEU A 65 13.06 2.81 5.31
N VAL A 66 13.89 2.47 6.30
CA VAL A 66 14.07 1.08 6.75
C VAL A 66 12.79 0.53 7.36
N PHE A 67 12.09 1.33 8.17
CA PHE A 67 10.83 0.92 8.78
C PHE A 67 9.73 0.70 7.73
N LEU A 68 9.62 1.61 6.76
CA LEU A 68 8.75 1.48 5.59
C LEU A 68 9.04 0.18 4.83
N PHE A 69 10.31 -0.12 4.57
CA PHE A 69 10.70 -1.35 3.89
C PHE A 69 10.24 -2.60 4.65
N VAL A 70 10.48 -2.66 5.97
CA VAL A 70 10.06 -3.79 6.80
C VAL A 70 8.54 -3.95 6.78
N LEU A 71 7.79 -2.85 6.96
CA LEU A 71 6.33 -2.86 6.93
C LEU A 71 5.80 -3.33 5.58
N GLN A 72 6.38 -2.86 4.48
CA GLN A 72 5.93 -3.23 3.14
C GLN A 72 6.20 -4.71 2.86
N ARG A 73 7.33 -5.25 3.32
CA ARG A 73 7.61 -6.69 3.23
C ARG A 73 6.64 -7.52 4.07
N ALA A 74 6.30 -7.05 5.27
CA ALA A 74 5.31 -7.71 6.12
C ALA A 74 3.92 -7.71 5.47
N GLN A 75 3.48 -6.55 4.96
CA GLN A 75 2.21 -6.39 4.25
C GLN A 75 2.16 -7.33 3.05
N LEU A 76 3.12 -7.27 2.12
CA LEU A 76 3.14 -8.13 0.93
C LEU A 76 3.17 -9.63 1.29
N ALA A 77 3.89 -10.02 2.35
CA ALA A 77 3.90 -11.39 2.83
C ALA A 77 2.52 -11.84 3.32
N LEU A 78 1.79 -10.99 4.04
CA LEU A 78 0.41 -11.26 4.45
C LEU A 78 -0.55 -11.33 3.27
N GLY A 79 -0.37 -10.48 2.24
CA GLY A 79 -1.17 -10.53 1.03
C GLY A 79 -1.03 -11.87 0.28
N VAL A 80 0.20 -12.34 0.08
CA VAL A 80 0.46 -13.63 -0.56
C VAL A 80 -0.04 -14.80 0.29
N ARG A 81 0.12 -14.75 1.62
CA ARG A 81 -0.38 -15.78 2.53
C ARG A 81 -1.91 -15.80 2.56
N GLY A 82 -2.57 -14.65 2.57
CA GLY A 82 -4.02 -14.51 2.54
C GLY A 82 -4.61 -15.10 1.26
N CYS A 83 -3.98 -14.86 0.11
CA CYS A 83 -4.38 -15.46 -1.17
C CYS A 83 -4.24 -16.99 -1.19
N ARG A 84 -3.20 -17.55 -0.54
CA ARG A 84 -2.95 -19.01 -0.52
C ARG A 84 -3.82 -19.76 0.48
N THR A 85 -4.17 -19.12 1.59
CA THR A 85 -4.95 -19.72 2.67
C THR A 85 -6.44 -19.44 2.56
N GLN A 86 -6.87 -18.65 1.56
CA GLN A 86 -8.25 -18.17 1.39
C GLN A 86 -8.84 -17.64 2.70
N SER A 87 -8.00 -16.96 3.49
CA SER A 87 -8.35 -16.50 4.84
C SER A 87 -8.72 -15.02 4.83
N SER A 88 -9.99 -14.72 5.12
CA SER A 88 -10.51 -13.36 5.29
C SER A 88 -9.68 -12.55 6.30
N GLY A 89 -9.28 -13.18 7.41
CA GLY A 89 -8.49 -12.53 8.47
C GLY A 89 -7.10 -12.07 8.00
N GLN A 90 -6.41 -12.86 7.18
CA GLN A 90 -5.08 -12.47 6.68
C GLN A 90 -5.16 -11.36 5.63
N VAL A 91 -6.20 -11.37 4.79
CA VAL A 91 -6.50 -10.27 3.87
C VAL A 91 -6.89 -9.01 4.64
N GLY A 92 -7.61 -9.14 5.75
CA GLY A 92 -7.88 -8.05 6.68
C GLY A 92 -6.59 -7.44 7.23
N ALA A 93 -5.67 -8.25 7.74
CA ALA A 93 -4.38 -7.76 8.25
C ALA A 93 -3.55 -7.06 7.17
N PHE A 94 -3.59 -7.55 5.92
CA PHE A 94 -2.99 -6.88 4.76
C PHE A 94 -3.56 -5.47 4.55
N LEU A 95 -4.89 -5.31 4.60
CA LEU A 95 -5.56 -4.02 4.45
C LEU A 95 -5.25 -3.06 5.59
N TRP A 96 -5.19 -3.55 6.84
CA TRP A 96 -4.83 -2.72 7.99
C TRP A 96 -3.39 -2.21 7.94
N LEU A 97 -2.45 -3.03 7.42
CA LEU A 97 -1.07 -2.59 7.21
C LEU A 97 -0.90 -1.58 6.06
N ALA A 98 -1.89 -1.45 5.17
CA ALA A 98 -1.86 -0.41 4.14
C ALA A 98 -1.97 1.02 4.72
N ILE A 99 -2.60 1.16 5.90
CA ILE A 99 -2.78 2.45 6.58
C ILE A 99 -1.43 3.09 6.93
N PRO A 100 -0.56 2.48 7.76
CA PRO A 100 0.75 3.06 8.07
C PRO A 100 1.62 3.25 6.83
N LEU A 101 1.52 2.36 5.83
CA LEU A 101 2.25 2.51 4.57
C LEU A 101 1.84 3.77 3.80
N GLY A 102 0.55 4.06 3.73
CA GLY A 102 0.04 5.30 3.13
C GLY A 102 0.62 6.55 3.80
N PHE A 103 0.75 6.54 5.13
CA PHE A 103 1.40 7.63 5.88
C PHE A 103 2.89 7.76 5.54
N PHE A 104 3.64 6.67 5.48
CA PHE A 104 5.07 6.72 5.15
C PHE A 104 5.32 7.19 3.72
N PHE A 105 4.53 6.74 2.74
CA PHE A 105 4.64 7.25 1.37
C PHE A 105 4.25 8.74 1.28
N GLY A 106 3.20 9.15 2.01
CA GLY A 106 2.82 10.56 2.13
C GLY A 106 3.89 11.43 2.77
N TYR A 107 4.61 10.90 3.77
CA TYR A 107 5.76 11.58 4.38
C TYR A 107 6.86 11.84 3.36
N HIS A 108 7.28 10.82 2.61
CA HIS A 108 8.30 10.96 1.55
C HIS A 108 7.86 11.88 0.41
N LEU A 109 6.55 12.07 0.22
CA LEU A 109 5.99 12.93 -0.82
C LEU A 109 5.95 14.42 -0.42
N SER A 110 5.62 14.74 0.83
CA SER A 110 5.24 16.10 1.23
C SER A 110 6.00 16.69 2.42
N TYR A 111 6.61 15.85 3.27
CA TYR A 111 7.15 16.29 4.56
C TYR A 111 8.67 16.31 4.65
N GLN A 112 9.39 15.81 3.63
CA GLN A 112 10.86 15.92 3.59
C GLN A 112 11.30 17.37 3.39
N VAL A 113 12.45 17.73 3.97
CA VAL A 113 13.01 19.09 3.88
C VAL A 113 13.42 19.43 2.44
N TYR A 114 14.02 18.47 1.74
CA TYR A 114 14.42 18.60 0.34
C TYR A 114 13.79 17.50 -0.49
N VAL A 115 12.62 17.78 -1.07
CA VAL A 115 11.92 16.83 -1.95
C VAL A 115 12.49 16.95 -3.37
N LEU A 116 13.11 15.88 -3.88
CA LEU A 116 13.55 15.80 -5.28
C LEU A 116 12.41 15.34 -6.19
N GLN A 117 12.43 15.75 -7.46
CA GLN A 117 11.43 15.36 -8.46
C GLN A 117 11.31 13.83 -8.61
N ILE A 118 12.42 13.10 -8.50
CA ILE A 118 12.43 11.64 -8.54
C ILE A 118 11.66 11.05 -7.35
N GLU A 119 11.77 11.64 -6.16
CA GLU A 119 11.07 11.19 -4.95
C GLU A 119 9.56 11.37 -5.09
N ILE A 120 9.13 12.48 -5.69
CA ILE A 120 7.72 12.75 -5.99
C ILE A 120 7.17 11.67 -6.93
N ILE A 121 7.85 11.38 -8.04
CA ILE A 121 7.41 10.38 -9.02
C ILE A 121 7.34 9.00 -8.37
N LEU A 122 8.35 8.61 -7.58
CA LEU A 122 8.36 7.31 -6.91
C LEU A 122 7.28 7.20 -5.83
N ALA A 123 7.10 8.22 -5.00
CA ALA A 123 6.12 8.21 -3.91
C ALA A 123 4.68 8.26 -4.43
N THR A 124 4.41 9.04 -5.48
CA THR A 124 3.10 9.03 -6.15
C THR A 124 2.79 7.69 -6.81
N ALA A 125 3.78 7.08 -7.49
CA ALA A 125 3.63 5.73 -8.03
C ALA A 125 3.40 4.69 -6.92
N ALA A 126 4.09 4.80 -5.79
CA ALA A 126 3.90 3.92 -4.63
C ALA A 126 2.48 4.02 -4.05
N LEU A 127 1.95 5.25 -3.90
CA LEU A 127 0.56 5.47 -3.43
C LEU A 127 -0.48 4.92 -4.41
N ALA A 128 -0.25 5.08 -5.72
CA ALA A 128 -1.14 4.52 -6.75
C ALA A 128 -1.14 2.99 -6.73
N LEU A 129 0.04 2.37 -6.59
CA LEU A 129 0.18 0.93 -6.42
C LEU A 129 -0.54 0.46 -5.15
N LEU A 130 -0.32 1.12 -4.02
CA LEU A 130 -0.98 0.79 -2.75
C LEU A 130 -2.52 0.89 -2.84
N ALA A 131 -3.05 1.92 -3.50
CA ALA A 131 -4.50 2.04 -3.72
C ALA A 131 -5.04 0.87 -4.56
N SER A 132 -4.35 0.51 -5.65
CA SER A 132 -4.76 -0.61 -6.50
C SER A 132 -4.71 -1.95 -5.76
N GLU A 133 -3.70 -2.16 -4.92
CA GLU A 133 -3.59 -3.34 -4.06
C GLU A 133 -4.75 -3.43 -3.06
N VAL A 134 -5.09 -2.30 -2.41
CA VAL A 134 -6.21 -2.23 -1.46
C VAL A 134 -7.53 -2.56 -2.15
N LEU A 135 -7.77 -2.05 -3.36
CA LEU A 135 -8.98 -2.33 -4.12
C LEU A 135 -9.08 -3.81 -4.53
N LEU A 136 -8.00 -4.39 -5.05
CA LEU A 136 -7.96 -5.80 -5.43
C LEU A 136 -8.09 -6.73 -4.22
N ALA A 137 -7.41 -6.40 -3.11
CA ALA A 137 -7.48 -7.16 -1.87
C ALA A 137 -8.86 -7.07 -1.22
N LEU A 138 -9.53 -5.91 -1.28
CA LEU A 138 -10.92 -5.77 -0.82
C LEU A 138 -11.86 -6.63 -1.67
N ALA A 139 -11.75 -6.55 -3.00
CA ALA A 139 -12.59 -7.33 -3.91
C ALA A 139 -12.41 -8.84 -3.68
N TYR A 140 -11.17 -9.31 -3.56
CA TYR A 140 -10.85 -10.70 -3.24
C TYR A 140 -11.37 -11.08 -1.84
N GLY A 141 -11.11 -10.25 -0.83
CA GLY A 141 -11.54 -10.48 0.55
C GLY A 141 -13.06 -10.61 0.69
N LEU A 142 -13.83 -9.77 -0.01
CA LEU A 142 -15.29 -9.84 -0.02
C LEU A 142 -15.82 -11.11 -0.70
N ALA A 143 -15.12 -11.61 -1.73
CA ALA A 143 -15.49 -12.83 -2.44
C ALA A 143 -15.29 -14.09 -1.57
N ILE A 144 -14.28 -14.09 -0.69
CA ILE A 144 -13.97 -15.23 0.21
C ILE A 144 -14.62 -15.12 1.59
N SER A 145 -15.30 -14.01 1.90
CA SER A 145 -15.81 -13.75 3.24
C SER A 145 -17.20 -14.33 3.44
N ASP A 146 -17.30 -15.30 4.35
CA ASP A 146 -18.56 -15.96 4.71
C ASP A 146 -19.38 -15.20 5.76
N GLY A 147 -18.72 -14.44 6.66
CA GLY A 147 -19.37 -13.70 7.74
C GLY A 147 -19.60 -12.21 7.45
N THR A 148 -20.70 -11.64 7.98
CA THR A 148 -20.94 -10.18 7.94
C THR A 148 -19.93 -9.38 8.77
N GLN A 149 -19.45 -9.97 9.88
CA GLN A 149 -18.42 -9.37 10.73
C GLN A 149 -17.07 -9.24 9.98
N ASP A 150 -16.65 -10.31 9.29
CA ASP A 150 -15.43 -10.33 8.50
C ASP A 150 -15.46 -9.29 7.37
N ARG A 151 -16.60 -9.19 6.66
CA ARG A 151 -16.81 -8.15 5.65
C ARG A 151 -16.69 -6.75 6.24
N GLY A 152 -17.21 -6.54 7.45
CA GLY A 152 -17.09 -5.27 8.17
C GLY A 152 -15.63 -4.89 8.41
N ILE A 153 -14.79 -5.82 8.86
CA ILE A 153 -13.36 -5.59 9.11
C ILE A 153 -12.62 -5.27 7.81
N LEU A 154 -12.91 -6.00 6.74
CA LEU A 154 -12.31 -5.80 5.42
C LEU A 154 -12.66 -4.42 4.84
N VAL A 155 -13.95 -4.06 4.84
CA VAL A 155 -14.42 -2.76 4.33
C VAL A 155 -13.87 -1.62 5.17
N LEU A 156 -13.84 -1.76 6.49
CA LEU A 156 -13.28 -0.73 7.37
C LEU A 156 -11.79 -0.53 7.12
N GLY A 157 -11.00 -1.61 7.05
CA GLY A 157 -9.57 -1.52 6.76
C GLY A 157 -9.29 -0.89 5.40
N ALA A 158 -10.03 -1.31 4.36
CA ALA A 158 -9.87 -0.76 3.02
C ALA A 158 -10.29 0.71 2.92
N THR A 159 -11.41 1.10 3.53
CA THR A 159 -11.88 2.49 3.51
C THR A 159 -10.90 3.40 4.23
N LEU A 160 -10.41 3.02 5.41
CA LEU A 160 -9.39 3.79 6.13
C LEU A 160 -8.10 3.93 5.30
N ALA A 161 -7.62 2.83 4.69
CA ALA A 161 -6.43 2.88 3.84
C ALA A 161 -6.61 3.83 2.64
N LEU A 162 -7.74 3.74 1.94
CA LEU A 162 -8.04 4.63 0.79
C LEU A 162 -8.20 6.08 1.22
N VAL A 163 -8.82 6.35 2.37
CA VAL A 163 -8.92 7.71 2.93
C VAL A 163 -7.54 8.27 3.21
N VAL A 164 -6.64 7.50 3.83
CA VAL A 164 -5.25 7.94 4.06
C VAL A 164 -4.54 8.24 2.74
N VAL A 165 -4.65 7.36 1.75
CA VAL A 165 -4.05 7.59 0.42
C VAL A 165 -4.61 8.85 -0.23
N ALA A 166 -5.93 9.08 -0.16
CA ALA A 166 -6.58 10.25 -0.71
C ALA A 166 -6.16 11.54 0.01
N ILE A 167 -6.06 11.53 1.34
CA ILE A 167 -5.59 12.67 2.13
C ILE A 167 -4.14 13.00 1.77
N MET A 168 -3.25 12.00 1.73
CA MET A 168 -1.83 12.23 1.45
C MET A 168 -1.59 12.72 0.01
N SER A 169 -2.34 12.18 -0.95
CA SER A 169 -2.29 12.63 -2.34
C SER A 169 -2.88 14.04 -2.50
N GLY A 170 -4.01 14.33 -1.83
CA GLY A 170 -4.66 15.64 -1.85
C GLY A 170 -3.84 16.73 -1.17
N LEU A 171 -3.17 16.41 -0.06
CA LEU A 171 -2.26 17.32 0.63
C LEU A 171 -1.12 17.75 -0.30
N HIS A 172 -0.54 16.80 -1.05
CA HIS A 172 0.51 17.12 -2.02
C HIS A 172 0.01 18.07 -3.12
N LEU A 173 -1.19 17.84 -3.67
CA LEU A 173 -1.79 18.73 -4.67
C LEU A 173 -2.07 20.14 -4.11
N SER A 174 -2.52 20.22 -2.86
CA SER A 174 -2.78 21.51 -2.19
C SER A 174 -1.49 22.29 -1.92
N VAL A 175 -0.40 21.61 -1.56
CA VAL A 175 0.90 22.24 -1.30
C VAL A 175 1.62 22.59 -2.61
N GLY A 176 1.49 21.74 -3.64
CA GLY A 176 2.03 22.03 -4.97
C GLY A 176 1.30 23.17 -5.70
N GLY A 177 0.02 23.38 -5.40
CA GLY A 177 -0.78 24.45 -5.98
C GLY A 177 -0.49 25.86 -5.47
N THR A 178 0.22 26.01 -4.34
CA THR A 178 0.64 27.31 -3.79
C THR A 178 2.07 27.72 -4.20
N ALA A 179 2.73 26.92 -5.03
CA ALA A 179 4.07 27.16 -5.55
C ALA A 179 4.06 27.37 -7.07
N PHE A 180 3.34 28.40 -7.53
CA PHE A 180 3.51 29.01 -8.86
C PHE A 180 3.36 30.52 -8.77
#